data_AF-A0A2W5APA5-F1
#
_entry.id   AF-A0A2W5APA5-F1
#
_cell.length_a   1.000
_cell.length_b   1.000
_cell.length_c   1.000
_cell.angle_alpha   90.00
_cell.angle_beta   90.00
_cell.angle_gamma   90.00
#
_symmetry.space_group_name_H-M   'P 1'
#
loop_
_entity.id
_entity.type
_entity.pdbx_description
1 polymer ?
#
loop_
_entity_poly.entity_id
_entity_poly.type
_entity_poly.pdbx_seq_one_letter_code
_entity_poly.pdbx_strand_id
1 'polypeptide(L)'
;MDQTQAINLMLDAEKIAVESVFVPLSKSRSTDNKYPTANWKVTLTHNGKPVVEADYTAGAYYLPSYKRLEKDRKKLWADKILRLEAETGKPHREFSWGDGPVPGSKIIQPNRLDVVNALLSDGAAIDYATFEDWASEFGYDSDSIKAKATYDECLSIGLRLRASLGDTLLAKLREAFADY
;
A
#
# COMPACT_ATOMS: atom_id res chain seq x y z
N MET A 1 -23.98 -6.41 8.72
CA MET A 1 -23.00 -6.56 7.63
C MET A 1 -21.71 -5.95 8.13
N ASP A 2 -20.57 -6.63 8.00
CA ASP A 2 -19.28 -6.08 8.42
C ASP A 2 -18.92 -4.87 7.53
N GLN A 3 -18.30 -3.83 8.09
CA GLN A 3 -17.98 -2.58 7.39
C GLN A 3 -17.08 -2.84 6.18
N THR A 4 -16.07 -3.70 6.35
CA THR A 4 -15.19 -4.22 5.29
C THR A 4 -15.98 -4.78 4.10
N GLN A 5 -17.06 -5.52 4.39
CA GLN A 5 -17.91 -6.13 3.37
C GLN A 5 -18.75 -5.06 2.66
N ALA A 6 -19.27 -4.07 3.39
CA ALA A 6 -20.05 -2.97 2.83
C ALA A 6 -19.19 -2.12 1.87
N ILE A 7 -17.95 -1.81 2.27
CA ILE A 7 -17.01 -1.08 1.43
C ILE A 7 -16.69 -1.88 0.16
N ASN A 8 -16.42 -3.19 0.27
CA ASN A 8 -16.16 -4.01 -0.92
C ASN A 8 -17.35 -4.03 -1.88
N LEU A 9 -18.59 -4.19 -1.39
CA LEU A 9 -19.78 -4.14 -2.25
C LEU A 9 -19.93 -2.78 -2.93
N MET A 10 -19.62 -1.68 -2.24
CA MET A 10 -19.62 -0.35 -2.83
C MET A 10 -18.58 -0.24 -3.94
N LEU A 11 -17.33 -0.67 -3.70
CA LEU A 11 -16.28 -0.63 -4.73
C LEU A 11 -16.66 -1.48 -5.95
N ASP A 12 -17.31 -2.63 -5.75
CA ASP A 12 -17.78 -3.48 -6.84
C ASP A 12 -18.94 -2.82 -7.62
N ALA A 13 -19.90 -2.21 -6.91
CA ALA A 13 -21.02 -1.49 -7.53
C ALA A 13 -20.55 -0.30 -8.37
N GLU A 14 -19.55 0.43 -7.89
CA GLU A 14 -18.93 1.56 -8.58
C GLU A 14 -17.84 1.13 -9.58
N LYS A 15 -17.62 -0.18 -9.75
CA LYS A 15 -16.62 -0.76 -10.67
C LYS A 15 -15.21 -0.20 -10.47
N ILE A 16 -14.83 -0.03 -9.21
CA ILE A 16 -13.49 0.38 -8.79
C ILE A 16 -12.68 -0.89 -8.52
N ALA A 17 -11.59 -1.13 -9.22
CA ALA A 17 -10.72 -2.27 -8.98
C ALA A 17 -9.27 -1.82 -8.74
N VAL A 18 -8.48 -2.70 -8.11
CA VAL A 18 -7.05 -2.50 -7.90
C VAL A 18 -6.32 -3.65 -8.57
N GLU A 19 -5.50 -3.31 -9.54
CA GLU A 19 -4.51 -4.22 -10.11
C GLU A 19 -3.18 -4.01 -9.40
N SER A 20 -2.38 -5.06 -9.26
CA SER A 20 -1.08 -4.95 -8.61
C SER A 20 -0.03 -5.85 -9.24
N VAL A 21 1.20 -5.34 -9.26
CA VAL A 21 2.39 -6.07 -9.66
C VAL A 21 3.38 -6.01 -8.50
N PHE A 22 3.80 -7.18 -8.01
CA PHE A 22 4.76 -7.25 -6.91
C PHE A 22 6.12 -6.69 -7.34
N VAL A 23 6.74 -5.90 -6.47
CA VAL A 23 8.07 -5.31 -6.66
C VAL A 23 9.01 -5.87 -5.58
N PRO A 24 10.11 -6.55 -5.96
CA PRO A 24 11.14 -6.98 -5.01
C PRO A 24 11.65 -5.83 -4.15
N LEU A 25 11.89 -6.07 -2.86
CA LEU A 25 12.45 -5.08 -1.93
C LEU A 25 13.74 -4.43 -2.46
N SER A 26 14.61 -5.22 -3.08
CA SER A 26 15.85 -4.71 -3.71
C SER A 26 15.63 -3.71 -4.86
N LYS A 27 14.41 -3.61 -5.38
CA LYS A 27 14.01 -2.75 -6.50
C LYS A 27 12.96 -1.70 -6.13
N SER A 28 12.49 -1.70 -4.88
CA SER A 28 11.45 -0.76 -4.43
C SER A 28 12.06 0.54 -3.89
N ARG A 29 11.23 1.57 -3.77
CA ARG A 29 11.58 2.83 -3.07
C ARG A 29 11.96 2.64 -1.60
N SER A 30 11.68 1.47 -1.04
CA SER A 30 11.88 1.09 0.36
C SER A 30 13.11 0.18 0.56
N THR A 31 13.99 0.06 -0.44
CA THR A 31 15.20 -0.79 -0.37
C THR A 31 16.09 -0.49 0.85
N ASP A 32 16.14 0.76 1.30
CA ASP A 32 16.97 1.19 2.43
C ASP A 32 16.28 1.00 3.79
N ASN A 33 15.03 0.50 3.81
CA ASN A 33 14.32 0.27 5.05
C ASN A 33 14.99 -0.84 5.88
N LYS A 34 15.23 -0.53 7.16
CA LYS A 34 15.80 -1.49 8.14
C LYS A 34 15.00 -2.79 8.21
N TYR A 35 13.67 -2.68 8.17
CA TYR A 35 12.74 -3.79 8.26
C TYR A 35 12.18 -4.13 6.87
N PRO A 36 12.01 -5.42 6.55
CA PRO A 36 11.49 -5.83 5.26
C PRO A 36 10.04 -5.32 5.08
N THR A 37 9.74 -4.88 3.86
CA THR A 37 8.39 -4.45 3.47
C THR A 37 7.94 -5.22 2.24
N ALA A 38 6.63 -5.40 2.10
CA ALA A 38 6.05 -5.87 0.86
C ALA A 38 5.75 -4.66 -0.03
N ASN A 39 6.08 -4.75 -1.32
CA ASN A 39 5.98 -3.62 -2.23
C ASN A 39 5.28 -4.02 -3.51
N TRP A 40 4.47 -3.11 -4.05
CA TRP A 40 3.73 -3.31 -5.29
C TRP A 40 3.69 -2.02 -6.09
N LYS A 41 3.65 -2.16 -7.41
CA LYS A 41 3.05 -1.15 -8.29
C LYS A 41 1.56 -1.42 -8.34
N VAL A 42 0.74 -0.45 -7.95
CA VAL A 42 -0.72 -0.59 -7.94
C VAL A 42 -1.34 0.34 -8.94
N THR A 43 -2.37 -0.14 -9.62
CA THR A 43 -3.19 0.64 -10.54
C THR A 43 -4.64 0.57 -10.08
N LEU A 44 -5.18 1.71 -9.66
CA LEU A 44 -6.62 1.84 -9.42
C LEU A 44 -7.30 2.06 -10.77
N THR A 45 -8.36 1.28 -11.03
CA THR A 45 -9.18 1.41 -12.23
C THR A 45 -10.61 1.77 -11.87
N HIS A 46 -11.28 2.52 -12.74
CA HIS A 46 -12.70 2.84 -12.64
C HIS A 46 -13.36 2.56 -13.98
N ASN A 47 -14.42 1.74 -13.99
CA ASN A 47 -15.04 1.24 -15.22
C ASN A 47 -14.03 0.57 -16.18
N GLY A 48 -13.04 -0.14 -15.63
CA GLY A 48 -12.00 -0.83 -16.40
C GLY A 48 -10.96 0.09 -17.05
N LYS A 49 -10.97 1.40 -16.74
CA LYS A 49 -9.95 2.35 -17.20
C LYS A 49 -8.99 2.71 -16.06
N PRO A 50 -7.68 2.80 -16.31
CA PRO A 50 -6.72 3.22 -15.30
C PRO A 50 -6.99 4.66 -14.86
N VAL A 51 -6.98 4.88 -13.54
CA VAL A 51 -7.21 6.18 -12.90
C VAL A 51 -5.87 6.73 -12.39
N VAL A 52 -5.22 5.95 -11.53
CA VAL A 52 -3.96 6.32 -10.89
C VAL A 52 -3.08 5.09 -10.76
N GLU A 53 -1.79 5.29 -10.97
CA GLU A 53 -0.75 4.29 -10.75
C GLU A 53 0.20 4.82 -9.69
N ALA A 54 0.50 4.02 -8.67
CA ALA A 54 1.33 4.43 -7.54
C ALA A 54 2.17 3.27 -7.00
N ASP A 55 3.24 3.61 -6.30
CA ASP A 55 4.00 2.63 -5.52
C ASP A 55 3.34 2.46 -4.16
N TYR A 56 2.95 1.22 -3.84
CA TYR A 56 2.35 0.86 -2.56
C TYR A 56 3.33 0.02 -1.74
N THR A 57 3.52 0.40 -0.48
CA THR A 57 4.41 -0.30 0.45
C THR A 57 3.63 -0.66 1.70
N ALA A 58 3.67 -1.92 2.09
CA ALA A 58 3.10 -2.41 3.33
C ALA A 58 4.21 -2.94 4.25
N GLY A 59 4.11 -2.64 5.54
CA GLY A 59 5.08 -3.10 6.53
C GLY A 59 5.13 -4.63 6.65
N ALA A 60 6.16 -5.14 7.33
CA ALA A 60 6.37 -6.57 7.54
C ALA A 60 5.13 -7.31 8.09
N TYR A 61 4.23 -6.63 8.80
CA TYR A 61 2.97 -7.19 9.30
C TYR A 61 2.11 -7.85 8.21
N TYR A 62 2.18 -7.35 6.99
CA TYR A 62 1.45 -7.86 5.83
C TYR A 62 2.13 -9.06 5.17
N LEU A 63 3.34 -9.42 5.59
CA LEU A 63 4.01 -10.62 5.12
C LEU A 63 3.39 -11.86 5.81
N PRO A 64 3.03 -12.92 5.06
CA PRO A 64 2.33 -14.09 5.59
C PRO A 64 3.03 -14.76 6.77
N SER A 65 4.36 -14.72 6.82
CA SER A 65 5.12 -15.33 7.91
C SER A 65 5.21 -14.47 9.17
N TYR A 66 4.83 -13.19 9.13
CA TYR A 66 5.06 -12.27 10.25
C TYR A 66 4.35 -12.67 11.55
N LYS A 67 3.06 -13.01 11.47
CA LYS A 67 2.28 -13.49 12.62
C LYS A 67 2.74 -14.87 13.07
N ARG A 68 3.02 -15.76 12.11
CA ARG A 68 3.50 -17.13 12.39
C ARG A 68 4.82 -17.13 13.18
N LEU A 69 5.69 -16.17 12.89
CA LEU A 69 7.03 -16.05 13.46
C LEU A 69 7.10 -15.07 14.63
N GLU A 70 5.97 -14.62 15.18
CA GLU A 70 5.95 -13.59 16.23
C GLU A 70 6.82 -13.96 17.44
N LYS A 71 6.71 -15.21 17.91
CA LYS A 71 7.51 -15.72 19.05
C LYS A 71 8.99 -15.91 18.72
N ASP A 72 9.31 -16.07 17.44
CA ASP A 72 10.65 -16.38 16.93
C ASP A 72 11.33 -15.19 16.24
N ARG A 73 10.73 -13.99 16.26
CA ARG A 73 11.18 -12.84 15.47
C ARG A 73 12.60 -12.36 15.77
N LYS A 74 13.12 -12.67 16.97
CA LYS A 74 14.51 -12.38 17.35
C LYS A 74 15.53 -13.35 16.74
N LYS A 75 15.07 -14.45 16.14
CA LYS A 75 15.94 -15.46 15.53
C LYS A 75 16.29 -15.05 14.10
N LEU A 76 17.55 -15.25 13.72
CA LEU A 76 18.08 -14.88 12.40
C LEU A 76 17.30 -15.52 11.23
N TRP A 77 16.83 -16.76 11.40
CA TRP A 77 16.08 -17.46 10.36
C TRP A 77 14.69 -16.85 10.14
N ALA A 78 14.06 -16.25 11.16
CA ALA A 78 12.77 -15.59 11.02
C ALA A 78 12.89 -14.31 10.20
N ASP A 79 13.92 -13.49 10.46
CA ASP A 79 14.24 -12.31 9.64
C ASP A 79 14.57 -12.72 8.19
N LYS A 80 15.35 -13.80 8.00
CA LYS A 80 15.66 -14.35 6.68
C LYS A 80 14.40 -14.73 5.90
N ILE A 81 13.42 -15.38 6.53
CA ILE A 81 12.15 -15.71 5.88
C ILE A 81 11.41 -14.44 5.45
N LEU A 82 11.27 -13.44 6.33
CA LEU A 82 10.57 -12.20 6.00
C LEU A 82 11.25 -11.43 4.86
N ARG A 83 12.59 -11.38 4.84
CA ARG A 83 13.34 -10.77 3.73
C ARG A 83 13.14 -11.52 2.42
N LEU A 84 13.12 -12.85 2.44
CA LEU A 84 12.82 -13.64 1.24
C LEU A 84 11.39 -13.39 0.75
N GLU A 85 10.41 -13.28 1.65
CA GLU A 85 9.03 -12.93 1.26
C GLU A 85 8.95 -11.53 0.63
N ALA A 86 9.66 -10.55 1.21
CA ALA A 86 9.76 -9.19 0.69
C ALA A 86 10.53 -9.09 -0.64
N GLU A 87 11.44 -10.03 -0.92
CA GLU A 87 12.21 -10.02 -2.17
C GLU A 87 11.47 -10.75 -3.29
N THR A 88 10.86 -11.91 -3.03
CA THR A 88 10.26 -12.71 -4.10
C THR A 88 8.76 -12.50 -4.26
N GLY A 89 8.11 -11.88 -3.27
CA GLY A 89 6.66 -11.76 -3.22
C GLY A 89 5.94 -13.07 -3.06
N LYS A 90 6.59 -14.08 -2.47
CA LYS A 90 6.02 -15.41 -2.24
C LYS A 90 6.17 -15.78 -0.78
N PRO A 91 5.17 -16.45 -0.17
CA PRO A 91 5.30 -16.92 1.19
C PRO A 91 6.43 -17.93 1.28
N HIS A 92 7.23 -17.87 2.33
CA HIS A 92 8.31 -18.82 2.58
C HIS A 92 8.01 -19.63 3.84
N ARG A 93 8.37 -20.91 3.81
CA ARG A 93 8.27 -21.80 4.96
C ARG A 93 9.63 -22.39 5.28
N GLU A 94 9.84 -22.65 6.56
CA GLU A 94 10.99 -23.44 6.98
C GLU A 94 10.83 -24.87 6.45
N PHE A 95 11.93 -25.44 5.95
CA PHE A 95 12.01 -26.83 5.57
C PHE A 95 12.65 -27.62 6.71
N SER A 96 11.97 -28.66 7.20
CA SER A 96 12.37 -29.40 8.40
C SER A 96 13.69 -30.17 8.29
N TRP A 97 14.30 -30.26 7.11
CA TRP A 97 15.48 -31.11 6.85
C TRP A 97 16.75 -30.36 6.44
N GLY A 98 16.85 -29.05 6.70
CA GLY A 98 18.12 -28.31 6.64
C GLY A 98 18.47 -27.61 5.31
N ASP A 99 17.72 -27.85 4.23
CA ASP A 99 17.98 -27.27 2.89
C ASP A 99 17.54 -25.79 2.72
N GLY A 100 17.18 -25.12 3.82
CA GLY A 100 16.78 -23.71 3.82
C GLY A 100 15.30 -23.46 3.50
N PRO A 101 14.89 -22.17 3.39
CA PRO A 101 13.48 -21.82 3.18
C PRO A 101 12.96 -22.22 1.81
N VAL A 102 11.75 -22.78 1.76
CA VAL A 102 11.08 -23.19 0.51
C VAL A 102 10.02 -22.15 0.13
N PRO A 103 10.02 -21.64 -1.13
CA PRO A 103 9.02 -20.70 -1.59
C PRO A 103 7.68 -21.39 -1.88
N GLY A 104 6.58 -20.73 -1.55
CA GLY A 104 5.25 -21.10 -2.01
C GLY A 104 4.99 -20.68 -3.45
N SER A 105 3.87 -21.14 -4.01
CA SER A 105 3.50 -20.87 -5.41
C SER A 105 2.72 -19.57 -5.62
N LYS A 106 1.99 -19.09 -4.61
CA LYS A 106 1.12 -17.91 -4.73
C LYS A 106 1.89 -16.61 -4.49
N ILE A 107 1.69 -15.63 -5.36
CA ILE A 107 2.19 -14.27 -5.16
C ILE A 107 1.39 -13.59 -4.06
N ILE A 108 2.07 -12.90 -3.16
CA ILE A 108 1.47 -12.08 -2.10
C ILE A 108 0.80 -10.88 -2.76
N GLN A 109 -0.50 -10.73 -2.53
CA GLN A 109 -1.31 -9.63 -3.04
C GLN A 109 -1.51 -8.59 -1.93
N PRO A 110 -1.58 -7.29 -2.27
CA PRO A 110 -1.97 -6.28 -1.31
C PRO A 110 -3.45 -6.43 -0.97
N ASN A 111 -3.85 -5.99 0.21
CA ASN A 111 -5.27 -5.85 0.53
C ASN A 111 -5.84 -4.67 -0.28
N ARG A 112 -6.87 -4.95 -1.09
CA ARG A 112 -7.55 -3.94 -1.92
C ARG A 112 -8.02 -2.73 -1.11
N LEU A 113 -8.60 -2.95 0.07
CA LEU A 113 -9.13 -1.86 0.88
C LEU A 113 -8.02 -0.98 1.43
N ASP A 114 -6.92 -1.58 1.90
CA ASP A 114 -5.75 -0.82 2.38
C ASP A 114 -5.16 0.05 1.26
N VAL A 115 -5.10 -0.48 0.03
CA VAL A 115 -4.61 0.28 -1.13
C VAL A 115 -5.54 1.45 -1.47
N VAL A 116 -6.85 1.22 -1.52
CA VAL A 116 -7.82 2.29 -1.82
C VAL A 116 -7.78 3.35 -0.71
N ASN A 117 -7.74 2.93 0.57
CA ASN A 117 -7.63 3.86 1.68
C ASN A 117 -6.37 4.71 1.58
N ALA A 118 -5.21 4.09 1.35
CA ALA A 118 -3.95 4.80 1.18
C ALA A 118 -4.00 5.83 0.05
N LEU A 119 -4.56 5.47 -1.12
CA LEU A 119 -4.72 6.41 -2.24
C LEU A 119 -5.68 7.56 -1.92
N LEU A 120 -6.74 7.31 -1.15
CA LEU A 120 -7.67 8.36 -0.71
C LEU A 120 -7.00 9.30 0.30
N SER A 121 -6.22 8.76 1.24
CA SER A 121 -5.45 9.54 2.21
C SER A 121 -4.37 10.38 1.53
N ASP A 122 -3.58 9.80 0.63
CA ASP A 122 -2.57 10.53 -0.14
C ASP A 122 -3.24 11.61 -1.01
N GLY A 123 -4.34 11.25 -1.67
CA GLY A 123 -5.11 12.17 -2.51
C GLY A 123 -5.77 13.33 -1.75
N ALA A 124 -5.85 13.29 -0.42
CA ALA A 124 -6.35 14.41 0.40
C ALA A 124 -5.44 15.65 0.36
N ALA A 125 -4.23 15.54 -0.19
CA ALA A 125 -3.34 16.69 -0.40
C ALA A 125 -3.98 17.82 -1.24
N ILE A 126 -4.96 17.51 -2.10
CA ILE A 126 -5.70 18.52 -2.89
C ILE A 126 -6.56 19.46 -2.03
N ASP A 127 -6.83 19.07 -0.79
CA ASP A 127 -7.69 19.84 0.13
C ASP A 127 -6.88 20.87 0.93
N TYR A 128 -5.55 20.88 0.80
CA TYR A 128 -4.65 21.87 1.39
C TYR A 128 -4.38 23.01 0.41
N ALA A 129 -4.41 24.25 0.88
CA ALA A 129 -4.20 25.42 0.02
C ALA A 129 -2.74 25.54 -0.46
N THR A 130 -1.79 25.12 0.36
CA THR A 130 -0.34 25.23 0.08
C THR A 130 0.42 23.99 0.54
N PHE A 131 1.68 23.87 0.11
CA PHE A 131 2.58 22.83 0.59
C PHE A 131 2.89 23.02 2.08
N GLU A 132 3.02 24.27 2.53
CA GLU A 132 3.34 24.66 3.89
C GLU A 132 2.23 24.22 4.86
N ASP A 133 0.96 24.38 4.47
CA ASP A 133 -0.18 23.92 5.26
C ASP A 133 -0.16 22.40 5.41
N TRP A 134 0.08 21.68 4.31
CA TRP A 134 0.20 20.23 4.33
C TRP A 134 1.41 19.77 5.17
N ALA A 135 2.57 20.40 4.97
CA ALA A 135 3.80 20.06 5.68
C ALA A 135 3.63 20.26 7.19
N SER A 136 3.00 21.35 7.61
CA SER A 136 2.72 21.64 9.02
C SER A 136 1.83 20.57 9.67
N GLU A 137 0.78 20.11 8.97
CA GLU A 137 -0.14 19.09 9.49
C GLU A 137 0.55 17.74 9.71
N PHE A 138 1.47 17.37 8.81
CA PHE A 138 2.18 16.09 8.88
C PHE A 138 3.55 16.17 9.58
N GLY A 139 3.92 17.34 10.12
CA GLY A 139 5.18 17.56 10.82
C GLY A 139 6.43 17.54 9.93
N TYR A 140 6.26 17.82 8.64
CA TYR A 140 7.38 18.03 7.71
C TYR A 140 7.93 19.46 7.81
N ASP A 141 9.22 19.59 7.49
CA ASP A 141 9.86 20.89 7.28
C ASP A 141 9.40 21.50 5.94
N SER A 142 8.88 22.74 5.97
CA SER A 142 8.41 23.48 4.80
C SER A 142 9.52 23.86 3.81
N ASP A 143 10.80 23.72 4.21
CA ASP A 143 11.94 23.91 3.31
C ASP A 143 12.49 22.57 2.77
N SER A 144 11.86 21.43 3.12
CA SER A 144 12.30 20.11 2.70
C SER A 144 11.88 19.79 1.26
N ILE A 145 12.88 19.73 0.38
CA ILE A 145 12.72 19.27 -1.02
C ILE A 145 12.10 17.87 -1.10
N LYS A 146 12.47 16.98 -0.17
CA LYS A 146 11.93 15.61 -0.14
C LYS A 146 10.45 15.61 0.24
N ALA A 147 10.06 16.40 1.24
CA ALA A 147 8.66 16.51 1.64
C ALA A 147 7.83 17.15 0.52
N LYS A 148 8.39 18.13 -0.19
CA LYS A 148 7.74 18.75 -1.35
C LYS A 148 7.49 17.74 -2.47
N ALA A 149 8.47 16.89 -2.77
CA ALA A 149 8.28 15.81 -3.75
C ALA A 149 7.16 14.84 -3.35
N THR A 150 7.09 14.45 -2.07
CA THR A 150 5.99 13.62 -1.55
C THR A 150 4.64 14.33 -1.67
N TYR A 151 4.56 15.61 -1.32
CA TYR A 151 3.35 16.41 -1.50
C TYR A 151 2.91 16.46 -2.97
N ASP A 152 3.83 16.67 -3.89
CA ASP A 152 3.52 16.74 -5.33
C ASP A 152 3.00 15.40 -5.86
N GLU A 153 3.53 14.27 -5.39
CA GLU A 153 2.99 12.93 -5.67
C GLU A 153 1.56 12.77 -5.16
N CYS A 154 1.32 13.11 -3.88
CA CYS A 154 0.00 13.08 -3.24
C CYS A 154 -1.02 13.98 -3.97
N LEU A 155 -0.60 15.19 -4.35
CA LEU A 155 -1.42 16.14 -5.10
C LEU A 155 -1.81 15.58 -6.48
N SER A 156 -0.84 14.98 -7.19
CA SER A 156 -1.08 14.30 -8.46
C SER A 156 -2.09 13.14 -8.32
N ILE A 157 -1.98 12.34 -7.25
CA ILE A 157 -2.94 11.27 -6.94
C ILE A 157 -4.34 11.85 -6.77
N GLY A 158 -4.50 12.87 -5.92
CA GLY A 158 -5.80 13.48 -5.65
C GLY A 158 -6.44 14.12 -6.89
N LEU A 159 -5.65 14.81 -7.73
CA LEU A 159 -6.14 15.39 -8.98
C LEU A 159 -6.63 14.30 -9.96
N ARG A 160 -5.91 13.18 -10.09
CA ARG A 160 -6.31 12.06 -10.95
C ARG A 160 -7.56 11.36 -10.47
N LEU A 161 -7.66 11.15 -9.15
CA LEU A 161 -8.85 10.58 -8.51
C LEU A 161 -10.06 11.49 -8.76
N ARG A 162 -9.93 12.79 -8.49
CA ARG A 162 -10.99 13.77 -8.72
C ARG A 162 -11.43 13.82 -10.18
N ALA A 163 -10.48 13.85 -11.12
CA ALA A 163 -10.77 13.90 -12.54
C ALA A 163 -11.48 12.64 -13.07
N SER A 164 -11.19 11.46 -12.50
CA SER A 164 -11.69 10.18 -13.02
C SER A 164 -12.92 9.65 -12.29
N LEU A 165 -13.08 9.98 -11.01
CA LEU A 165 -14.18 9.55 -10.17
C LEU A 165 -15.26 10.64 -10.06
N GLY A 166 -14.87 11.91 -10.17
CA GLY A 166 -15.74 13.05 -9.89
C GLY A 166 -15.92 13.31 -8.39
N ASP A 167 -16.36 14.52 -8.06
CA ASP A 167 -16.47 14.99 -6.67
C ASP A 167 -17.45 14.13 -5.84
N THR A 168 -18.60 13.77 -6.43
CA THR A 168 -19.64 12.99 -5.73
C THR A 168 -19.17 11.61 -5.32
N LEU A 169 -18.55 10.86 -6.24
CA LEU A 169 -18.07 9.51 -5.95
C LEU A 169 -16.86 9.57 -5.00
N LEU A 170 -15.95 10.52 -5.20
CA LEU A 170 -14.79 10.69 -4.32
C LEU A 170 -15.21 11.01 -2.89
N ALA A 171 -16.20 11.89 -2.69
CA ALA A 171 -16.75 12.19 -1.36
C ALA A 171 -17.39 10.95 -0.71
N LYS A 172 -18.19 10.20 -1.47
CA LYS A 172 -18.81 8.95 -1.01
C LYS A 172 -17.77 7.92 -0.57
N LEU A 173 -16.67 7.78 -1.33
CA LEU A 173 -15.57 6.89 -0.96
C LEU A 173 -14.91 7.34 0.34
N ARG A 174 -14.58 8.63 0.46
CA ARG A 174 -13.96 9.17 1.69
C ARG A 174 -14.82 8.94 2.93
N GLU A 175 -16.13 9.15 2.82
CA GLU A 175 -17.07 8.89 3.90
C GLU A 175 -17.09 7.40 4.29
N ALA A 176 -17.14 6.50 3.31
CA ALA A 176 -17.15 5.06 3.58
C ALA A 176 -15.86 4.54 4.23
N PHE A 177 -14.72 5.19 3.97
CA PHE A 177 -13.40 4.83 4.51
C PHE A 177 -13.00 5.61 5.77
N ALA A 178 -13.84 6.53 6.28
CA ALA A 178 -13.49 7.38 7.42
C ALA A 178 -13.15 6.60 8.71
N ASP A 179 -13.80 5.45 8.91
CA ASP A 179 -13.59 4.57 10.08
C ASP A 179 -12.93 3.22 9.70
N TYR A 180 -12.22 3.14 8.56
CA TYR A 180 -11.55 1.91 8.11
C TYR A 180 -10.17 1.70 8.74
#